data_AF-A0A2D6TQB5-F1
#
_entry.id   AF-A0A2D6TQB5-F1
#
_cell.length_a   1.000
_cell.length_b   1.000
_cell.length_c   1.000
_cell.angle_alpha   90.00
_cell.angle_beta   90.00
_cell.angle_gamma   90.00
#
_symmetry.space_group_name_H-M   'P 1'
#
loop_
_entity.id
_entity.type
_entity.pdbx_description
1 polymer ?
#
loop_
_entity_poly.entity_id
_entity_poly.type
_entity_poly.pdbx_seq_one_letter_code
_entity_poly.pdbx_strand_id
1 'polypeptide(L)'
;MTKLSRRDFIAFGAGVTATVGGLFALGQWDSREVPITRTAGDKVQLFLHIPKTGGTSLREHIMKSVKAHQIAMPERPDNIWHLQRYYSHYLNEYDYIYVRGHFAKDWTRFLTDYTDKTESITMLRDPIARFRSAYQYQTTHWATKGSYAERLLARKPENLSAAIDLFDEDHKNGTADPHFLMEFNDGMTRRLCGNKWNVPYRETTRDMLDAAKDNLDKHFKIIGVTEDYNKFLYLLKLEYGWKLNPSIRKNATKNKMDVSAKDRDQIAALNTLDIELHAHAKARADVLFNQLNTEDQANYDNFINSNAG
;
A
#
# COMPACT_ATOMS: atom_id res chain seq x y z
N MET A 1 10.20 33.86 15.97
CA MET A 1 8.99 33.14 15.53
C MET A 1 8.26 33.99 14.51
N THR A 2 8.56 33.78 13.23
CA THR A 2 7.92 34.48 12.12
C THR A 2 6.76 33.62 11.60
N LYS A 3 5.54 34.18 11.66
CA LYS A 3 4.34 33.57 11.07
C LYS A 3 4.51 33.57 9.54
N LEU A 4 4.69 32.40 8.95
CA LEU A 4 4.59 32.22 7.50
C LEU A 4 3.15 32.47 7.07
N SER A 5 2.96 33.31 6.05
CA SER A 5 1.65 33.75 5.61
C SER A 5 1.12 32.84 4.49
N ARG A 6 -0.22 32.81 4.31
CA ARG A 6 -0.93 32.02 3.28
C ARG A 6 -0.42 32.22 1.84
N ARG A 7 0.38 33.26 1.55
CA ARG A 7 0.95 33.54 0.23
C ARG A 7 2.27 32.80 -0.05
N ASP A 8 3.00 32.38 0.98
CA ASP A 8 4.32 31.75 0.81
C ASP A 8 4.23 30.30 0.28
N PHE A 9 3.03 29.70 0.30
CA PHE A 9 2.79 28.33 -0.17
C PHE A 9 2.38 28.21 -1.64
N ILE A 10 2.01 29.31 -2.31
CA ILE A 10 1.63 29.27 -3.74
C ILE A 10 2.88 29.08 -4.64
N ALA A 11 4.07 29.44 -4.14
CA ALA A 11 5.32 29.35 -4.89
C ALA A 11 5.91 27.92 -5.03
N PHE A 12 5.37 26.92 -4.33
CA PHE A 12 5.82 25.52 -4.49
C PHE A 12 4.93 24.69 -5.45
N GLY A 13 3.86 25.29 -5.98
CA GLY A 13 2.90 24.65 -6.90
C GLY A 13 3.11 24.97 -8.38
N ALA A 14 4.11 25.76 -8.75
CA ALA A 14 4.36 26.19 -10.13
C ALA A 14 5.80 25.88 -10.51
N GLY A 15 6.07 24.64 -10.90
CA GLY A 15 7.44 24.27 -11.24
C GLY A 15 7.70 22.89 -11.83
N VAL A 16 6.70 22.13 -12.30
CA VAL A 16 6.92 21.02 -13.24
C VAL A 16 5.67 20.86 -14.12
N THR A 17 5.61 21.61 -15.21
CA THR A 17 4.84 21.21 -16.39
C THR A 17 5.55 20.03 -17.05
N ALA A 18 5.28 18.81 -16.56
CA ALA A 18 5.56 17.59 -17.30
C ALA A 18 4.22 17.01 -17.75
N THR A 19 4.02 17.10 -19.05
CA THR A 19 2.85 16.65 -19.82
C THR A 19 2.56 15.17 -19.55
N VAL A 20 1.59 14.87 -18.69
CA VAL A 20 0.89 13.57 -18.70
C VAL A 20 -0.56 13.87 -19.03
N GLY A 21 -0.86 13.81 -20.34
CA GLY A 21 -2.22 13.82 -20.86
C GLY A 21 -2.98 12.61 -20.36
N GLY A 22 -3.85 12.84 -19.38
CA GLY A 22 -4.86 11.91 -18.91
C GLY A 22 -6.02 12.72 -18.36
N LEU A 23 -6.91 13.14 -19.25
CA LEU A 23 -8.12 13.88 -18.92
C LEU A 23 -9.03 12.94 -18.10
N PHE A 24 -8.93 12.97 -16.77
CA PHE A 24 -9.87 12.28 -15.91
C PHE A 24 -11.20 13.02 -15.98
N ALA A 25 -12.15 12.46 -16.73
CA ALA A 25 -13.55 12.86 -16.63
C ALA A 25 -14.00 12.67 -15.19
N LEU A 26 -14.16 13.78 -14.47
CA LEU A 26 -14.86 13.83 -13.18
C LEU A 26 -16.30 13.41 -13.47
N GLY A 27 -16.60 12.14 -13.19
CA GLY A 27 -17.97 11.62 -13.25
C GLY A 27 -18.87 12.51 -12.39
N GLN A 28 -20.03 12.87 -12.94
CA GLN A 28 -21.02 13.71 -12.27
C GLN A 28 -21.34 13.12 -10.89
N TRP A 29 -21.11 13.92 -9.85
CA TRP A 29 -21.52 13.63 -8.48
C TRP A 29 -23.05 13.74 -8.39
N ASP A 30 -23.73 12.70 -7.91
CA ASP A 30 -25.13 12.81 -7.47
C ASP A 30 -25.16 13.58 -6.15
N SER A 31 -25.72 14.79 -6.18
CA SER A 31 -25.73 15.76 -5.08
C SER A 31 -26.67 15.40 -3.93
N ARG A 32 -27.32 14.22 -3.96
CA ARG A 32 -28.33 13.80 -2.99
C ARG A 32 -27.80 12.97 -1.82
N GLU A 33 -26.52 12.61 -1.81
CA GLU A 33 -25.94 11.80 -0.74
C GLU A 33 -24.98 12.62 0.14
N VAL A 34 -25.20 12.59 1.45
CA VAL A 34 -24.35 13.27 2.44
C VAL A 34 -23.01 12.52 2.52
N PRO A 35 -21.87 13.13 2.16
CA PRO A 35 -20.57 12.49 2.30
C PRO A 35 -20.25 12.29 3.78
N ILE A 36 -19.46 11.26 4.10
CA ILE A 36 -19.10 10.97 5.50
C ILE A 36 -18.41 12.20 6.09
N THR A 37 -18.91 12.68 7.23
CA THR A 37 -18.34 13.80 7.99
C THR A 37 -17.74 13.24 9.27
N ARG A 38 -16.47 13.56 9.56
CA ARG A 38 -15.84 13.19 10.84
C ARG A 38 -16.46 14.05 11.94
N THR A 39 -16.85 13.40 13.04
CA THR A 39 -17.28 14.05 14.27
C THR A 39 -16.15 14.08 15.29
N ALA A 40 -16.31 14.89 16.34
CA ALA A 40 -15.34 14.93 17.43
C ALA A 40 -15.32 13.56 18.15
N GLY A 41 -14.20 12.85 18.07
CA GLY A 41 -14.02 11.51 18.64
C GLY A 41 -13.78 10.42 17.59
N ASP A 42 -14.08 10.68 16.32
CA ASP A 42 -13.83 9.73 15.24
C ASP A 42 -12.33 9.62 14.95
N LYS A 43 -11.86 8.37 14.87
CA LYS A 43 -10.48 8.04 14.54
C LYS A 43 -10.23 8.18 13.05
N VAL A 44 -9.02 8.62 12.70
CA VAL A 44 -8.57 8.72 11.31
C VAL A 44 -8.04 7.37 10.85
N GLN A 45 -8.49 6.89 9.69
CA GLN A 45 -8.03 5.63 9.11
C GLN A 45 -6.67 5.81 8.45
N LEU A 46 -5.67 5.06 8.91
CA LEU A 46 -4.31 5.06 8.39
C LEU A 46 -4.06 3.80 7.57
N PHE A 47 -3.92 3.96 6.26
CA PHE A 47 -3.57 2.86 5.37
C PHE A 47 -2.07 2.80 5.11
N LEU A 48 -1.41 1.86 5.79
CA LEU A 48 -0.04 1.48 5.48
C LEU A 48 -0.03 0.79 4.11
N HIS A 49 0.30 1.56 3.08
CA HIS A 49 0.26 1.10 1.71
C HIS A 49 1.57 0.39 1.34
N ILE A 50 1.45 -0.92 1.15
CA ILE A 50 2.50 -1.74 0.56
C ILE A 50 2.34 -1.70 -0.97
N PRO A 51 3.40 -1.38 -1.74
CA PRO A 51 3.33 -1.38 -3.19
C PRO A 51 2.80 -2.70 -3.76
N LYS A 52 1.94 -2.58 -4.77
CA LYS A 52 1.42 -3.69 -5.59
C LYS A 52 0.53 -4.69 -4.84
N THR A 53 -0.07 -4.29 -3.72
CA THR A 53 -1.08 -5.08 -2.99
C THR A 53 -2.52 -4.64 -3.26
N GLY A 54 -2.76 -3.71 -4.21
CA GLY A 54 -4.12 -3.25 -4.57
C GLY A 54 -4.54 -1.92 -3.95
N GLY A 55 -3.63 -1.22 -3.25
CA GLY A 55 -3.95 0.05 -2.58
C GLY A 55 -4.41 1.20 -3.47
N THR A 56 -4.05 1.21 -4.76
CA THR A 56 -4.58 2.20 -5.72
C THR A 56 -6.07 1.96 -6.00
N SER A 57 -6.47 0.70 -6.17
CA SER A 57 -7.89 0.35 -6.29
C SER A 57 -8.66 0.69 -5.01
N LEU A 58 -8.07 0.46 -3.83
CA LEU A 58 -8.69 0.85 -2.57
C LEU A 58 -9.01 2.35 -2.52
N ARG A 59 -8.04 3.20 -2.91
CA ARG A 59 -8.25 4.64 -3.02
C ARG A 59 -9.46 4.96 -3.90
N GLU A 60 -9.59 4.33 -5.06
CA GLU A 60 -10.70 4.59 -5.99
C GLU A 60 -12.07 4.24 -5.40
N HIS A 61 -12.17 3.17 -4.59
CA HIS A 61 -13.41 2.87 -3.88
C HIS A 61 -13.70 3.92 -2.78
N ILE A 62 -12.69 4.30 -1.99
CA ILE A 62 -12.85 5.27 -0.89
C ILE A 62 -13.28 6.64 -1.42
N MET A 63 -12.75 7.07 -2.57
CA MET A 63 -13.10 8.36 -3.21
C MET A 63 -14.59 8.48 -3.60
N LYS A 64 -15.37 7.38 -3.57
CA LYS A 64 -16.83 7.42 -3.72
C LYS A 64 -17.59 7.79 -2.45
N SER A 65 -16.96 7.59 -1.29
CA SER A 65 -17.58 7.77 0.04
C SER A 65 -17.02 8.97 0.80
N VAL A 66 -15.79 9.35 0.47
CA VAL A 66 -15.01 10.37 1.18
C VAL A 66 -14.60 11.47 0.21
N LYS A 67 -14.78 12.74 0.60
CA LYS A 67 -14.41 13.87 -0.25
C LYS A 67 -12.90 13.92 -0.44
N ALA A 68 -12.46 14.37 -1.61
CA ALA A 68 -11.02 14.43 -1.94
C ALA A 68 -10.18 15.21 -0.91
N HIS A 69 -10.73 16.28 -0.31
CA HIS A 69 -10.00 17.06 0.71
C HIS A 69 -9.90 16.36 2.08
N GLN A 70 -10.71 15.32 2.33
CA GLN A 70 -10.67 14.50 3.54
C GLN A 70 -9.73 13.29 3.36
N ILE A 71 -9.01 13.21 2.24
CA ILE A 71 -8.01 12.18 1.94
C ILE A 71 -6.63 12.82 1.88
N ALA A 72 -5.71 12.36 2.73
CA ALA A 72 -4.30 12.77 2.68
C ALA A 72 -3.43 11.68 2.07
N MET A 73 -2.52 12.10 1.18
CA MET A 73 -1.52 11.23 0.56
C MET A 73 -0.16 11.91 0.63
N PRO A 74 0.54 11.83 1.77
CA PRO A 74 1.91 12.29 1.84
C PRO A 74 2.74 11.54 0.78
N GLU A 75 3.05 12.23 -0.31
CA GLU A 75 3.99 11.75 -1.31
C GLU A 75 5.38 11.79 -0.68
N ARG A 76 5.80 10.65 -0.13
CA ARG A 76 7.14 10.38 0.41
C ARG A 76 7.61 11.28 1.57
N PRO A 77 7.26 10.96 2.82
CA PRO A 77 7.96 11.51 3.97
C PRO A 77 9.16 10.60 4.28
N ASP A 78 10.25 10.78 3.53
CA ASP A 78 11.52 10.07 3.76
C ASP A 78 12.17 10.46 5.10
N ASN A 79 11.52 11.32 5.88
CA ASN A 79 11.98 11.86 7.15
C ASN A 79 10.87 11.81 8.23
N ILE A 80 11.18 11.15 9.36
CA ILE A 80 10.32 11.02 10.56
C ILE A 80 9.78 12.36 11.06
N TRP A 81 10.61 13.40 11.03
CA TRP A 81 10.24 14.73 11.51
C TRP A 81 9.10 15.34 10.70
N HIS A 82 9.02 14.99 9.41
CA HIS A 82 7.86 15.33 8.59
C HIS A 82 6.70 14.44 8.98
N LEU A 83 6.83 13.12 9.14
CA LEU A 83 5.72 12.27 9.60
C LEU A 83 5.06 12.80 10.89
N GLN A 84 5.77 12.93 12.01
CA GLN A 84 5.09 13.29 13.27
C GLN A 84 4.45 14.68 13.22
N ARG A 85 5.12 15.68 12.63
CA ARG A 85 4.61 17.05 12.50
C ARG A 85 3.48 17.16 11.47
N TYR A 86 3.62 16.46 10.35
CA TYR A 86 2.61 16.37 9.29
C TYR A 86 1.39 15.65 9.83
N TYR A 87 1.51 14.45 10.39
CA TYR A 87 0.35 13.76 10.96
C TYR A 87 -0.24 14.49 12.16
N SER A 88 0.54 15.08 13.09
CA SER A 88 -0.04 15.87 14.19
C SER A 88 -0.81 17.09 13.67
N HIS A 89 -0.33 17.73 12.60
CA HIS A 89 -1.03 18.84 11.95
C HIS A 89 -2.30 18.34 11.26
N TYR A 90 -2.24 17.23 10.52
CA TYR A 90 -3.37 16.67 9.79
C TYR A 90 -4.46 16.12 10.72
N LEU A 91 -4.08 15.38 11.77
CA LEU A 91 -5.00 14.76 12.72
C LEU A 91 -5.76 15.80 13.56
N ASN A 92 -5.13 16.94 13.88
CA ASN A 92 -5.69 17.96 14.75
C ASN A 92 -6.30 19.18 14.02
N GLU A 93 -5.81 19.55 12.82
CA GLU A 93 -6.25 20.78 12.14
C GLU A 93 -7.23 20.56 10.98
N TYR A 94 -7.37 19.31 10.50
CA TYR A 94 -8.15 19.02 9.30
C TYR A 94 -9.13 17.86 9.51
N ASP A 95 -10.24 17.91 8.78
CA ASP A 95 -11.29 16.89 8.72
C ASP A 95 -10.86 15.68 7.85
N TYR A 96 -9.65 15.16 8.06
CA TYR A 96 -9.19 13.96 7.36
C TYR A 96 -9.86 12.72 7.91
N ILE A 97 -10.32 11.86 7.00
CA ILE A 97 -10.88 10.53 7.28
C ILE A 97 -9.85 9.45 6.94
N TYR A 98 -9.09 9.61 5.85
CA TYR A 98 -8.20 8.57 5.36
C TYR A 98 -6.82 9.13 4.99
N VAL A 99 -5.75 8.53 5.53
CA VAL A 99 -4.36 8.84 5.17
C VAL A 99 -3.64 7.62 4.64
N ARG A 100 -2.93 7.77 3.52
CA ARG A 100 -2.19 6.69 2.86
C ARG A 100 -0.72 7.06 2.65
N GLY A 101 0.19 6.13 2.96
CA GLY A 101 1.62 6.34 2.75
C GLY A 101 2.45 5.05 2.68
N HIS A 102 3.67 5.18 2.15
CA HIS A 102 4.73 4.16 2.21
C HIS A 102 5.60 4.48 3.43
N PHE A 103 5.11 4.13 4.62
CA PHE A 103 5.71 4.60 5.86
C PHE A 103 7.09 3.98 6.05
N ALA A 104 8.15 4.77 5.79
CA ALA A 104 9.49 4.24 5.68
C ALA A 104 10.19 4.09 7.03
N LYS A 105 9.89 4.88 8.07
CA LYS A 105 10.63 4.82 9.34
C LYS A 105 9.78 5.17 10.57
N ASP A 106 9.95 4.41 11.64
CA ASP A 106 9.33 4.58 12.97
C ASP A 106 7.80 4.75 13.02
N TRP A 107 7.11 4.17 12.03
CA TRP A 107 5.66 4.26 11.96
C TRP A 107 4.97 3.54 13.12
N THR A 108 5.57 2.50 13.69
CA THR A 108 5.04 1.78 14.86
C THR A 108 4.92 2.68 16.08
N ARG A 109 5.92 3.54 16.32
CA ARG A 109 5.87 4.57 17.36
C ARG A 109 4.73 5.54 17.11
N PHE A 110 4.59 6.02 15.88
CA PHE A 110 3.48 6.91 15.51
C PHE A 110 2.11 6.26 15.76
N LEU A 111 1.92 4.99 15.37
CA LEU A 111 0.65 4.29 15.65
C LEU A 111 0.39 4.08 17.14
N THR A 112 1.46 3.90 17.92
CA THR A 112 1.37 3.77 19.38
C THR A 112 1.00 5.10 20.03
N ASP A 113 1.69 6.18 19.66
CA ASP A 113 1.50 7.53 20.22
C ASP A 113 0.12 8.14 19.89
N TYR A 114 -0.55 7.64 18.83
CA TYR A 114 -1.83 8.17 18.34
C TYR A 114 -2.94 7.09 18.26
N THR A 115 -2.86 6.04 19.08
CA THR A 115 -3.83 4.93 19.07
C THR A 115 -5.25 5.36 19.45
N ASP A 116 -5.39 6.43 20.24
CA ASP A 116 -6.65 7.05 20.62
C ASP A 116 -7.28 7.84 19.45
N LYS A 117 -6.48 8.27 18.47
CA LYS A 117 -6.92 9.10 17.35
C LYS A 117 -6.93 8.40 16.01
N THR A 118 -6.36 7.21 15.91
CA THR A 118 -6.13 6.55 14.62
C THR A 118 -6.46 5.06 14.65
N GLU A 119 -6.84 4.53 13.50
CA GLU A 119 -7.00 3.10 13.27
C GLU A 119 -6.26 2.68 12.03
N SER A 120 -5.40 1.68 12.16
CA SER A 120 -4.55 1.27 11.05
C SER A 120 -5.12 0.10 10.29
N ILE A 121 -4.98 0.21 8.97
CA ILE A 121 -5.40 -0.78 8.01
C ILE A 121 -4.25 -1.05 7.05
N THR A 122 -4.10 -2.30 6.61
CA THR A 122 -3.10 -2.66 5.60
C THR A 122 -3.57 -3.84 4.76
N MET A 123 -2.84 -4.11 3.70
CA MET A 123 -3.13 -5.21 2.81
C MET A 123 -1.85 -5.77 2.20
N LEU A 124 -1.76 -7.10 2.24
CA LEU A 124 -0.66 -7.88 1.70
C LEU A 124 -1.10 -8.59 0.40
N ARG A 125 -0.17 -9.33 -0.20
CA ARG A 125 -0.38 -10.09 -1.43
C ARG A 125 0.53 -11.30 -1.45
N ASP A 126 0.12 -12.36 -2.13
CA ASP A 126 0.99 -13.48 -2.47
C ASP A 126 2.34 -12.95 -3.00
N PRO A 127 3.48 -13.32 -2.37
CA PRO A 127 4.77 -12.72 -2.68
C PRO A 127 5.20 -12.90 -4.13
N ILE A 128 4.87 -14.04 -4.75
CA ILE A 128 5.19 -14.32 -6.15
C ILE A 128 4.38 -13.40 -7.07
N ALA A 129 3.07 -13.31 -6.85
CA ALA A 129 2.19 -12.42 -7.60
C ALA A 129 2.55 -10.94 -7.40
N ARG A 130 2.99 -10.56 -6.18
CA ARG A 130 3.49 -9.22 -5.86
C ARG A 130 4.79 -8.93 -6.60
N PHE A 131 5.77 -9.83 -6.55
CA PHE A 131 7.06 -9.71 -7.24
C PHE A 131 6.85 -9.46 -8.73
N ARG A 132 6.09 -10.33 -9.42
CA ARG A 132 5.76 -10.14 -10.84
C ARG A 132 5.11 -8.78 -11.09
N SER A 133 4.15 -8.39 -10.26
CA SER A 133 3.43 -7.12 -10.42
C SER A 133 4.33 -5.91 -10.20
N ALA A 134 5.28 -5.99 -9.26
CA ALA A 134 6.29 -4.98 -9.01
C ALA A 134 7.27 -4.89 -10.18
N TYR A 135 7.79 -6.03 -10.64
CA TYR A 135 8.72 -6.09 -11.75
C TYR A 135 8.14 -5.46 -13.00
N GLN A 136 6.94 -5.90 -13.38
CA GLN A 136 6.24 -5.36 -14.54
C GLN A 136 5.95 -3.86 -14.38
N TYR A 137 5.54 -3.40 -13.20
CA TYR A 137 5.26 -1.99 -12.98
C TYR A 137 6.52 -1.13 -13.08
N GLN A 138 7.62 -1.55 -12.44
CA GLN A 138 8.89 -0.85 -12.49
C GLN A 138 9.44 -0.78 -13.92
N THR A 139 9.36 -1.88 -14.67
CA THR A 139 9.89 -1.96 -16.04
C THR A 139 9.02 -1.28 -17.10
N THR A 140 7.73 -1.08 -16.84
CA THR A 140 6.81 -0.44 -17.81
C THR A 140 6.51 1.02 -17.50
N HIS A 141 6.45 1.40 -16.22
CA HIS A 141 6.08 2.76 -15.82
C HIS A 141 7.32 3.55 -15.38
N TRP A 142 8.23 2.93 -14.62
CA TRP A 142 9.37 3.62 -13.99
C TRP A 142 10.73 3.34 -14.63
N ALA A 143 10.77 2.70 -15.80
CA ALA A 143 11.97 2.59 -16.64
C ALA A 143 12.22 3.90 -17.39
N THR A 144 12.54 4.96 -16.65
CA THR A 144 12.91 6.27 -17.20
C THR A 144 14.42 6.36 -17.42
N LYS A 145 14.86 7.33 -18.23
CA LYS A 145 16.27 7.55 -18.56
C LYS A 145 17.13 7.69 -17.31
N GLY A 146 18.15 6.85 -17.17
CA GLY A 146 19.08 6.79 -16.04
C GLY A 146 18.59 5.95 -14.84
N SER A 147 17.34 5.47 -14.85
CA SER A 147 16.82 4.62 -13.76
C SER A 147 17.51 3.26 -13.71
N TYR A 148 17.50 2.62 -12.54
CA TYR A 148 17.96 1.24 -12.40
C TYR A 148 17.15 0.28 -13.29
N ALA A 149 15.82 0.48 -13.36
CA ALA A 149 14.93 -0.31 -14.21
C ALA A 149 15.28 -0.23 -15.69
N GLU A 150 15.63 0.94 -16.22
CA GLU A 150 16.08 1.10 -17.60
C GLU A 150 17.39 0.34 -17.86
N ARG A 151 18.38 0.48 -16.96
CA ARG A 151 19.67 -0.23 -17.09
C ARG A 151 19.49 -1.73 -17.06
N LEU A 152 18.62 -2.24 -16.18
CA LEU A 152 18.27 -3.65 -16.11
C LEU A 152 17.67 -4.14 -17.43
N LEU A 153 16.69 -3.42 -17.99
CA LEU A 153 16.04 -3.78 -19.26
C LEU A 153 16.98 -3.74 -20.45
N ALA A 154 17.96 -2.83 -20.46
CA ALA A 154 18.98 -2.75 -21.51
C ALA A 154 19.81 -4.04 -21.61
N ARG A 155 19.93 -4.79 -20.50
CA ARG A 155 20.60 -6.11 -20.45
C ARG A 155 19.73 -7.25 -20.97
N LYS A 156 18.45 -6.98 -21.29
CA LYS A 156 17.49 -7.92 -21.89
C LYS A 156 17.38 -9.28 -21.15
N PRO A 157 17.08 -9.28 -19.84
CA PRO A 157 16.84 -10.54 -19.12
C PRO A 157 15.68 -11.30 -19.79
N GLU A 158 15.90 -12.57 -20.08
CA GLU A 158 14.97 -13.42 -20.82
C GLU A 158 13.76 -13.87 -19.98
N ASN A 159 13.87 -13.80 -18.66
CA ASN A 159 12.82 -14.15 -17.69
C ASN A 159 13.09 -13.47 -16.33
N LEU A 160 12.22 -13.74 -15.33
CA LEU A 160 12.37 -13.16 -13.99
C LEU A 160 13.56 -13.75 -13.23
N SER A 161 13.91 -15.01 -13.47
CA SER A 161 15.09 -15.66 -12.91
C SER A 161 16.37 -14.94 -13.31
N ALA A 162 16.54 -14.69 -14.61
CA ALA A 162 17.66 -13.92 -15.14
C ALA A 162 17.69 -12.51 -14.55
N ALA A 163 16.54 -11.86 -14.37
CA ALA A 163 16.50 -10.55 -13.70
C ALA A 163 16.98 -10.62 -12.24
N ILE A 164 16.67 -11.69 -11.50
CA ILE A 164 17.20 -11.91 -10.14
C ILE A 164 18.72 -12.12 -10.17
N ASP A 165 19.24 -12.87 -11.13
CA ASP A 165 20.69 -13.05 -11.28
C ASP A 165 21.39 -11.69 -11.51
N LEU A 166 20.78 -10.79 -12.29
CA LEU A 166 21.29 -9.42 -12.46
C LEU A 166 21.20 -8.58 -11.17
N PHE A 167 20.14 -8.77 -10.36
CA PHE A 167 20.03 -8.10 -9.05
C PHE A 167 21.18 -8.51 -8.14
N ASP A 168 21.50 -9.80 -8.11
CA ASP A 168 22.57 -10.35 -7.29
C ASP A 168 23.95 -9.86 -7.76
N GLU A 169 24.18 -9.83 -9.07
CA GLU A 169 25.40 -9.29 -9.67
C GLU A 169 25.57 -7.80 -9.34
N ASP A 170 24.54 -6.99 -9.56
CA ASP A 170 24.59 -5.56 -9.31
C ASP A 170 24.75 -5.24 -7.82
N HIS A 171 24.13 -6.04 -6.94
CA HIS A 171 24.33 -5.91 -5.50
C HIS A 171 25.78 -6.20 -5.11
N LYS A 172 26.35 -7.32 -5.60
CA LYS A 172 27.74 -7.70 -5.34
C LYS A 172 28.74 -6.67 -5.85
N ASN A 173 28.44 -6.03 -6.98
CA ASN A 173 29.28 -5.01 -7.60
C ASN A 173 29.05 -3.59 -7.04
N GLY A 174 28.08 -3.41 -6.13
CA GLY A 174 27.73 -2.10 -5.57
C GLY A 174 27.06 -1.14 -6.57
N THR A 175 26.49 -1.67 -7.65
CA THR A 175 25.83 -0.89 -8.73
C THR A 175 24.30 -0.91 -8.65
N ALA A 176 23.75 -1.73 -7.75
CA ALA A 176 22.32 -1.82 -7.53
C ALA A 176 21.73 -0.57 -6.86
N ASP A 177 20.48 -0.26 -7.19
CA ASP A 177 19.67 0.67 -6.40
C ASP A 177 19.08 -0.07 -5.18
N PRO A 178 19.46 0.28 -3.94
CA PRO A 178 18.96 -0.41 -2.75
C PRO A 178 17.44 -0.29 -2.60
N HIS A 179 16.86 0.87 -2.92
CA HIS A 179 15.41 1.07 -2.80
C HIS A 179 14.64 0.21 -3.81
N PHE A 180 15.21 0.02 -5.00
CA PHE A 180 14.66 -0.90 -5.98
C PHE A 180 14.70 -2.34 -5.46
N LEU A 181 15.85 -2.83 -5.01
CA LEU A 181 16.01 -4.22 -4.55
C LEU A 181 15.15 -4.55 -3.32
N MET A 182 14.90 -3.58 -2.45
CA MET A 182 13.99 -3.72 -1.31
C MET A 182 12.53 -3.97 -1.70
N GLU A 183 12.14 -3.75 -2.96
CA GLU A 183 10.83 -4.16 -3.47
C GLU A 183 10.78 -5.64 -3.85
N PHE A 184 11.93 -6.32 -4.00
CA PHE A 184 12.04 -7.65 -4.61
C PHE A 184 12.54 -8.75 -3.67
N ASN A 185 13.12 -8.39 -2.51
CA ASN A 185 13.50 -9.32 -1.46
C ASN A 185 12.80 -8.98 -0.13
N ASP A 186 11.86 -9.82 0.29
CA ASP A 186 11.08 -9.71 1.53
C ASP A 186 10.51 -8.30 1.78
N GLY A 187 10.03 -7.68 0.70
CA GLY A 187 9.65 -6.28 0.70
C GLY A 187 8.48 -5.95 1.63
N MET A 188 7.57 -6.90 1.88
CA MET A 188 6.47 -6.71 2.85
C MET A 188 7.00 -6.79 4.29
N THR A 189 7.83 -7.78 4.58
CA THR A 189 8.48 -7.98 5.89
C THR A 189 9.32 -6.78 6.26
N ARG A 190 10.15 -6.28 5.36
CA ARG A 190 10.97 -5.07 5.56
C ARG A 190 10.10 -3.87 5.95
N ARG A 191 8.97 -3.65 5.28
CA ARG A 191 8.06 -2.52 5.58
C ARG A 191 7.32 -2.70 6.91
N LEU A 192 6.90 -3.92 7.20
CA LEU A 192 6.07 -4.24 8.36
C LEU A 192 6.88 -4.46 9.64
N CYS A 193 8.20 -4.68 9.58
CA CYS A 193 9.03 -4.82 10.78
C CYS A 193 9.27 -3.50 11.54
N GLY A 194 8.83 -2.35 10.99
CA GLY A 194 8.98 -1.04 11.61
C GLY A 194 10.40 -0.50 11.50
N ASN A 195 11.06 -0.25 12.64
CA ASN A 195 12.28 0.56 12.71
C ASN A 195 13.54 -0.16 12.17
N LYS A 196 13.46 -1.48 11.93
CA LYS A 196 14.58 -2.34 11.49
C LYS A 196 14.60 -2.60 9.97
N TRP A 197 13.90 -1.79 9.18
CA TRP A 197 13.67 -2.03 7.75
C TRP A 197 14.92 -1.86 6.86
N ASN A 198 15.89 -1.05 7.27
CA ASN A 198 17.07 -0.67 6.47
C ASN A 198 18.21 -1.68 6.62
N VAL A 199 17.97 -2.91 6.17
CA VAL A 199 19.02 -3.95 6.03
C VAL A 199 19.38 -4.10 4.55
N PRO A 200 20.62 -4.48 4.19
CA PRO A 200 20.99 -4.74 2.80
C PRO A 200 20.13 -5.83 2.14
N TYR A 201 20.14 -5.85 0.80
CA TYR A 201 19.49 -6.90 0.02
C TYR A 201 20.01 -8.29 0.42
N ARG A 202 19.13 -9.29 0.51
CA ARG A 202 19.39 -10.65 1.03
C ARG A 202 19.78 -10.75 2.52
N GLU A 203 19.72 -9.65 3.27
CA GLU A 203 20.00 -9.64 4.71
C GLU A 203 18.74 -9.46 5.59
N THR A 204 17.54 -9.71 5.04
CA THR A 204 16.31 -9.74 5.86
C THR A 204 16.38 -10.89 6.86
N THR A 205 16.11 -10.62 8.14
CA THR A 205 16.28 -11.61 9.21
C THR A 205 14.95 -12.17 9.73
N ARG A 206 15.00 -13.31 10.42
CA ARG A 206 13.85 -13.89 11.11
C ARG A 206 13.27 -12.93 12.16
N ASP A 207 14.12 -12.21 12.90
CA ASP A 207 13.68 -11.18 13.85
C ASP A 207 12.82 -10.09 13.20
N MET A 208 13.11 -9.74 11.94
CA MET A 208 12.29 -8.79 11.20
C MET A 208 10.92 -9.37 10.83
N LEU A 209 10.85 -10.66 10.50
CA LEU A 209 9.58 -11.34 10.30
C LEU A 209 8.75 -11.38 11.58
N ASP A 210 9.36 -11.74 12.69
CA ASP A 210 8.66 -11.83 13.97
C ASP A 210 8.15 -10.45 14.40
N ALA A 211 8.96 -9.40 14.23
CA ALA A 211 8.52 -8.02 14.44
C ALA A 211 7.38 -7.63 13.47
N ALA A 212 7.43 -8.06 12.20
CA ALA A 212 6.37 -7.75 11.24
C ALA A 212 5.04 -8.41 11.60
N LYS A 213 5.05 -9.67 12.05
CA LYS A 213 3.85 -10.38 12.55
C LYS A 213 3.30 -9.72 13.81
N ASP A 214 4.18 -9.41 14.77
CA ASP A 214 3.81 -8.73 16.01
C ASP A 214 3.17 -7.36 15.74
N ASN A 215 3.73 -6.60 14.81
CA ASN A 215 3.16 -5.32 14.40
C ASN A 215 1.80 -5.47 13.70
N LEU A 216 1.63 -6.50 12.86
CA LEU A 216 0.32 -6.81 12.28
C LEU A 216 -0.72 -7.06 13.38
N ASP A 217 -0.38 -7.84 14.39
CA ASP A 217 -1.30 -8.22 15.45
C ASP A 217 -1.62 -7.09 16.43
N LYS A 218 -0.63 -6.24 16.74
CA LYS A 218 -0.78 -5.16 17.73
C LYS A 218 -1.40 -3.88 17.17
N HIS A 219 -1.11 -3.54 15.92
CA HIS A 219 -1.37 -2.19 15.42
C HIS A 219 -2.47 -2.11 14.36
N PHE A 220 -2.80 -3.20 13.67
CA PHE A 220 -3.77 -3.17 12.57
C PHE A 220 -5.11 -3.71 12.99
N LYS A 221 -6.14 -2.87 12.84
CA LYS A 221 -7.53 -3.24 13.10
C LYS A 221 -8.08 -4.14 12.01
N ILE A 222 -7.81 -3.79 10.74
CA ILE A 222 -8.23 -4.59 9.58
C ILE A 222 -7.01 -4.89 8.70
N ILE A 223 -6.79 -6.18 8.45
CA ILE A 223 -5.75 -6.70 7.58
C ILE A 223 -6.43 -7.41 6.41
N GLY A 224 -6.00 -7.09 5.19
CA GLY A 224 -6.46 -7.76 3.98
C GLY A 224 -5.35 -8.52 3.26
N VAL A 225 -5.76 -9.43 2.38
CA VAL A 225 -4.89 -10.00 1.34
C VAL A 225 -5.53 -9.78 -0.02
N THR A 226 -4.70 -9.54 -1.05
CA THR A 226 -5.19 -9.22 -2.41
C THR A 226 -6.03 -10.36 -2.99
N GLU A 227 -5.74 -11.60 -2.59
CA GLU A 227 -6.45 -12.81 -3.03
C GLU A 227 -7.92 -12.80 -2.58
N ASP A 228 -8.19 -12.23 -1.41
CA ASP A 228 -9.51 -12.12 -0.78
C ASP A 228 -9.99 -10.65 -0.71
N TYR A 229 -9.64 -9.84 -1.72
CA TYR A 229 -9.87 -8.39 -1.73
C TYR A 229 -11.31 -7.98 -1.40
N ASN A 230 -12.30 -8.74 -1.87
CA ASN A 230 -13.71 -8.46 -1.60
C ASN A 230 -14.07 -8.63 -0.11
N LYS A 231 -13.48 -9.61 0.59
CA LYS A 231 -13.65 -9.74 2.04
C LYS A 231 -13.08 -8.54 2.77
N PHE A 232 -11.89 -8.07 2.34
CA PHE A 232 -11.28 -6.87 2.89
C PHE A 232 -12.17 -5.62 2.69
N LEU A 233 -12.71 -5.42 1.48
CA LEU A 233 -13.67 -4.33 1.24
C LEU A 233 -14.93 -4.47 2.11
N TYR A 234 -15.42 -5.69 2.32
CA TYR A 234 -16.61 -5.91 3.13
C TYR A 234 -16.38 -5.54 4.60
N LEU A 235 -15.23 -5.94 5.17
CA LEU A 235 -14.83 -5.55 6.53
C LEU A 235 -14.74 -4.03 6.69
N LEU A 236 -14.13 -3.34 5.71
CA LEU A 236 -14.08 -1.87 5.71
C LEU A 236 -15.47 -1.22 5.60
N LYS A 237 -16.38 -1.81 4.83
CA LYS A 237 -17.77 -1.34 4.73
C LYS A 237 -18.48 -1.44 6.08
N LEU A 238 -18.38 -2.58 6.75
CA LEU A 238 -19.03 -2.80 8.05
C LEU A 238 -18.43 -1.89 9.12
N GLU A 239 -17.11 -1.76 9.16
CA GLU A 239 -16.42 -0.99 10.20
C GLU A 239 -16.56 0.52 10.02
N TYR A 240 -16.46 1.02 8.79
CA TYR A 240 -16.36 2.46 8.51
C TYR A 240 -17.57 3.05 7.78
N GLY A 241 -18.56 2.23 7.43
CA GLY A 241 -19.72 2.67 6.65
C GLY A 241 -19.36 3.12 5.23
N TRP A 242 -18.17 2.78 4.73
CA TRP A 242 -17.72 3.20 3.40
C TRP A 242 -18.53 2.49 2.30
N LYS A 243 -18.99 3.27 1.31
CA LYS A 243 -19.62 2.77 0.08
C LYS A 243 -18.53 2.23 -0.86
N LEU A 244 -18.23 0.95 -0.67
CA LEU A 244 -17.25 0.21 -1.46
C LEU A 244 -17.99 -0.62 -2.52
N ASN A 245 -17.42 -0.69 -3.73
CA ASN A 245 -18.02 -1.43 -4.84
C ASN A 245 -17.07 -2.57 -5.28
N PRO A 246 -17.40 -3.83 -4.99
CA PRO A 246 -16.53 -4.97 -5.29
C PRO A 246 -16.41 -5.29 -6.79
N SER A 247 -17.29 -4.77 -7.66
CA SER A 247 -17.23 -5.01 -9.11
C SER A 247 -16.15 -4.18 -9.82
N ILE A 248 -15.55 -3.19 -9.15
CA ILE A 248 -14.51 -2.33 -9.74
C ILE A 248 -13.13 -2.95 -9.54
N ARG A 249 -12.62 -3.65 -10.56
CA ARG A 249 -11.21 -4.09 -10.66
C ARG A 249 -10.44 -3.29 -11.72
N LYS A 250 -10.41 -1.96 -11.57
CA LYS A 250 -9.79 -1.05 -12.58
C LYS A 250 -8.30 -1.26 -12.83
N ASN A 251 -7.55 -1.68 -11.80
CA ASN A 251 -6.10 -1.83 -11.88
C ASN A 251 -5.64 -3.30 -12.00
N ALA A 252 -6.52 -4.18 -12.51
CA ALA A 252 -6.11 -5.52 -12.89
C ALA A 252 -5.12 -5.44 -14.05
N THR A 253 -3.91 -6.01 -13.86
CA THR A 253 -2.89 -6.06 -14.91
C THR A 253 -3.45 -6.79 -16.14
N LYS A 254 -3.64 -6.06 -17.25
CA LYS A 254 -4.25 -6.57 -18.49
C LYS A 254 -3.38 -7.63 -19.18
N ASN A 255 -2.06 -7.40 -19.25
CA ASN A 255 -1.08 -8.31 -19.84
C ASN A 255 -0.20 -8.87 -18.73
N LYS A 256 -0.63 -9.93 -18.05
CA LYS A 256 0.19 -10.53 -16.99
C LYS A 256 1.37 -11.25 -17.63
N MET A 257 2.58 -10.88 -17.21
CA MET A 257 3.78 -11.68 -17.48
C MET A 257 3.57 -13.11 -16.95
N ASP A 258 3.86 -14.10 -17.78
CA ASP A 258 3.84 -15.48 -17.32
C ASP A 258 5.03 -15.74 -16.38
N VAL A 259 4.84 -16.64 -15.42
CA VAL A 259 5.87 -16.98 -14.43
C VAL A 259 6.10 -18.47 -14.53
N SER A 260 7.24 -18.85 -15.09
CA SER A 260 7.64 -20.25 -15.22
C SER A 260 7.82 -20.92 -13.85
N ALA A 261 7.86 -22.25 -13.79
CA ALA A 261 8.13 -22.96 -12.53
C ALA A 261 9.47 -22.53 -11.91
N LYS A 262 10.53 -22.43 -12.73
CA LYS A 262 11.85 -21.94 -12.30
C LYS A 262 11.78 -20.54 -11.71
N ASP A 263 11.08 -19.61 -12.38
CA ASP A 263 10.90 -18.25 -11.86
C ASP A 263 10.16 -18.25 -10.51
N ARG A 264 9.11 -19.07 -10.36
CA ARG A 264 8.37 -19.18 -9.10
C ARG A 264 9.29 -19.66 -7.97
N ASP A 265 10.09 -20.68 -8.22
CA ASP A 265 10.98 -21.26 -7.22
C ASP A 265 12.06 -20.26 -6.78
N GLN A 266 12.67 -19.54 -7.72
CA GLN A 266 13.67 -18.52 -7.39
C GLN A 266 13.06 -17.30 -6.67
N ILE A 267 11.89 -16.84 -7.10
CA ILE A 267 11.18 -15.75 -6.42
C ILE A 267 10.79 -16.18 -4.99
N ALA A 268 10.32 -17.42 -4.82
CA ALA A 268 9.96 -17.97 -3.52
C ALA A 268 11.19 -18.08 -2.60
N ALA A 269 12.32 -18.57 -3.13
CA ALA A 269 13.58 -18.63 -2.38
C ALA A 269 14.10 -17.24 -1.97
N LEU A 270 13.88 -16.21 -2.80
CA LEU A 270 14.22 -14.82 -2.49
C LEU A 270 13.24 -14.15 -1.51
N ASN A 271 12.04 -14.70 -1.31
CA ASN A 271 10.96 -14.07 -0.53
C ASN A 271 10.37 -15.02 0.52
N THR A 272 11.21 -15.87 1.12
CA THR A 272 10.77 -16.89 2.10
C THR A 272 10.08 -16.27 3.31
N LEU A 273 10.53 -15.10 3.78
CA LEU A 273 9.92 -14.43 4.93
C LEU A 273 8.59 -13.78 4.54
N ASP A 274 8.51 -13.17 3.36
CA ASP A 274 7.25 -12.63 2.83
C ASP A 274 6.19 -13.73 2.64
N ILE A 275 6.57 -14.96 2.28
CA ILE A 275 5.64 -16.11 2.18
C ILE A 275 5.04 -16.42 3.55
N GLU A 276 5.88 -16.51 4.58
CA GLU A 276 5.40 -16.79 5.93
C GLU A 276 4.58 -15.63 6.52
N LEU A 277 4.99 -14.39 6.25
CA LEU A 277 4.22 -13.20 6.64
C LEU A 277 2.85 -13.14 5.96
N HIS A 278 2.79 -13.47 4.67
CA HIS A 278 1.53 -13.52 3.92
C HIS A 278 0.59 -14.58 4.49
N ALA A 279 1.11 -15.76 4.84
CA ALA A 279 0.32 -16.80 5.49
C ALA A 279 -0.24 -16.32 6.85
N HIS A 280 0.57 -15.63 7.67
CA HIS A 280 0.12 -15.02 8.92
C HIS A 280 -0.99 -13.98 8.69
N ALA A 281 -0.76 -13.05 7.76
CA ALA A 281 -1.73 -12.02 7.43
C ALA A 281 -3.05 -12.61 6.89
N LYS A 282 -2.98 -13.65 6.08
CA LYS A 282 -4.16 -14.37 5.59
C LYS A 282 -4.93 -15.03 6.74
N ALA A 283 -4.26 -15.72 7.65
CA ALA A 283 -4.90 -16.33 8.80
C ALA A 283 -5.59 -15.26 9.68
N ARG A 284 -4.95 -14.11 9.91
CA ARG A 284 -5.57 -12.99 10.64
C ARG A 284 -6.78 -12.41 9.91
N ALA A 285 -6.70 -12.21 8.59
CA ALA A 285 -7.82 -11.75 7.78
C ALA A 285 -9.01 -12.72 7.81
N ASP A 286 -8.74 -14.02 7.74
CA ASP A 286 -9.78 -15.06 7.82
C ASP A 286 -10.42 -15.09 9.22
N VAL A 287 -9.65 -14.89 10.30
CA VAL A 287 -10.21 -14.73 11.67
C VAL A 287 -11.16 -13.53 11.75
N LEU A 288 -10.75 -12.35 11.26
CA LEU A 288 -11.59 -11.16 11.27
C LEU A 288 -12.92 -11.40 10.54
N PHE A 289 -12.88 -12.09 9.39
CA PHE A 289 -14.08 -12.39 8.62
C PHE A 289 -14.97 -13.44 9.30
N ASN A 290 -14.39 -14.49 9.88
CA ASN A 290 -15.14 -15.56 10.52
C ASN A 290 -15.76 -15.14 11.88
N GLN A 291 -15.28 -14.04 12.47
CA GLN A 291 -15.85 -13.44 13.68
C GLN A 291 -17.08 -12.56 13.42
N LEU A 292 -17.42 -12.30 12.16
CA LEU A 292 -18.67 -11.62 11.81
C LEU A 292 -19.87 -12.42 12.31
N ASN A 293 -20.95 -11.74 12.69
CA ASN A 293 -22.19 -12.42 13.05
C ASN A 293 -22.82 -13.11 11.83
N THR A 294 -23.79 -14.00 12.07
CA THR A 294 -24.43 -14.79 11.00
C THR A 294 -25.11 -13.93 9.93
N GLU A 295 -25.68 -12.78 10.32
CA GLU A 295 -26.35 -11.86 9.40
C GLU A 295 -25.34 -11.19 8.45
N ASP A 296 -24.24 -10.67 8.98
CA ASP A 296 -23.17 -10.07 8.18
C ASP A 296 -22.51 -11.10 7.25
N GLN A 297 -22.28 -12.33 7.71
CA GLN A 297 -21.76 -13.39 6.84
C GLN A 297 -22.73 -13.70 5.69
N ALA A 298 -24.03 -13.79 5.97
CA ALA A 298 -25.05 -14.01 4.94
C ALA A 298 -25.16 -12.82 3.96
N ASN A 299 -24.91 -11.60 4.42
CA ASN A 299 -24.95 -10.39 3.61
C ASN A 299 -23.71 -10.20 2.73
N TYR A 300 -22.64 -10.96 2.93
CA TYR A 300 -21.44 -10.90 2.10
C TYR A 300 -21.73 -11.23 0.63
N ASP A 301 -22.53 -12.27 0.38
CA ASP A 301 -22.88 -12.69 -0.99
C ASP A 301 -23.71 -11.60 -1.70
N ASN A 302 -24.59 -10.93 -0.97
CA ASN A 302 -25.32 -9.77 -1.50
C ASN A 302 -24.37 -8.61 -1.81
N PHE A 303 -23.36 -8.37 -0.96
CA PHE A 303 -22.37 -7.33 -1.20
C PHE A 303 -21.54 -7.60 -2.46
N ILE A 304 -21.00 -8.80 -2.64
CA ILE A 304 -20.19 -9.12 -3.82
C ILE A 304 -21.00 -9.07 -5.13
N ASN A 305 -22.31 -9.34 -5.07
CA ASN A 305 -23.22 -9.30 -6.21
C ASN A 305 -23.88 -7.93 -6.43
N SER A 306 -23.74 -7.00 -5.47
CA SER A 306 -24.27 -5.64 -5.62
C SER A 306 -23.50 -4.87 -6.71
N ASN A 307 -24.20 -4.49 -7.78
CA ASN A 307 -23.70 -3.86 -9.02
C ASN A 307 -23.02 -4.80 -10.04
N ALA A 308 -23.69 -5.91 -10.37
CA ALA A 308 -23.65 -6.52 -11.71
C ALA A 308 -24.64 -5.89 -12.71
N GLY A 309 -25.27 -4.76 -12.34
CA GLY A 309 -26.17 -3.96 -13.18
C GLY A 309 -25.66 -2.53 -13.32
#